data_AF-A0A657EYD1-F1
#
_entry.id   AF-A0A657EYD1-F1
#
_cell.length_a   1.000
_cell.length_b   1.000
_cell.length_c   1.000
_cell.angle_alpha   90.00
_cell.angle_beta   90.00
_cell.angle_gamma   90.00
#
_symmetry.space_group_name_H-M   'P 1'
#
loop_
_entity.id
_entity.type
_entity.pdbx_description
1 polymer ?
#
loop_
_entity_poly.entity_id
_entity_poly.type
_entity_poly.pdbx_seq_one_letter_code
_entity_poly.pdbx_strand_id
1 'polypeptide(L)'
;MPRRSILSAAERESLLALPDSKDDLIRHYTFNDTDLSIIRQRRGPANRLGFAVQLCYLRFPGVILGVDELPFPPLLKLVADQLKVGVESWNEYGQREQTRREHLSELQTVFGFRPFTMSHYRQAVQMLTELAMQTDKGIVLASALIGHLRR
;
A
#
# COMPACT_ATOMS: atom_id res chain seq x y z
N MET A 1 -12.56 -31.12 -9.20
CA MET A 1 -13.61 -30.21 -8.71
C MET A 1 -13.04 -28.80 -8.65
N PRO A 2 -13.74 -27.77 -9.16
CA PRO A 2 -13.27 -26.38 -9.03
C PRO A 2 -13.28 -26.02 -7.54
N ARG A 3 -12.14 -25.60 -6.99
CA ARG A 3 -12.08 -25.09 -5.61
C ARG A 3 -12.96 -23.84 -5.56
N ARG A 4 -14.11 -23.91 -4.87
CA ARG A 4 -14.88 -22.71 -4.53
C ARG A 4 -13.94 -21.74 -3.84
N SER A 5 -13.88 -20.50 -4.33
CA SER A 5 -13.09 -19.45 -3.70
C SER A 5 -13.60 -19.23 -2.28
N ILE A 6 -12.70 -19.24 -1.30
CA ILE A 6 -13.01 -19.02 0.13
C ILE A 6 -13.52 -17.59 0.38
N LEU A 7 -13.11 -16.63 -0.45
CA LEU A 7 -13.54 -15.24 -0.41
C LEU A 7 -14.29 -14.88 -1.70
N SER A 8 -15.38 -14.14 -1.56
CA SER A 8 -16.03 -13.43 -2.67
C SER A 8 -15.15 -12.29 -3.20
N ALA A 9 -15.49 -11.76 -4.38
CA ALA A 9 -14.78 -10.61 -4.94
C ALA A 9 -14.89 -9.38 -4.03
N ALA A 10 -16.09 -9.08 -3.52
CA ALA A 10 -16.34 -7.96 -2.62
C ALA A 10 -15.55 -8.06 -1.30
N GLU A 11 -15.41 -9.27 -0.75
CA GLU A 11 -14.59 -9.51 0.45
C GLU A 11 -13.10 -9.28 0.19
N ARG A 12 -12.60 -9.63 -1.00
CA ARG A 12 -11.20 -9.36 -1.36
C ARG A 12 -10.95 -7.86 -1.54
N GLU A 13 -11.90 -7.18 -2.16
CA GLU A 13 -11.84 -5.74 -2.38
C GLU A 13 -11.86 -4.97 -1.06
N SER A 14 -12.75 -5.34 -0.13
CA SER A 14 -12.87 -4.65 1.17
C SER A 14 -11.61 -4.78 2.04
N LEU A 15 -10.87 -5.89 1.92
CA LEU A 15 -9.62 -6.12 2.65
C LEU A 15 -8.49 -5.14 2.27
N LEU A 16 -8.50 -4.68 1.02
CA LEU A 16 -7.49 -3.80 0.44
C LEU A 16 -8.08 -2.43 0.05
N ALA A 17 -9.28 -2.11 0.53
CA ALA A 17 -9.92 -0.83 0.27
C ALA A 17 -9.08 0.31 0.86
N LEU A 18 -8.92 1.36 0.06
CA LEU A 18 -8.31 2.61 0.49
C LEU A 18 -9.29 3.37 1.39
N PRO A 19 -8.80 4.16 2.35
CA PRO A 19 -9.67 4.98 3.17
C PRO A 19 -10.30 6.07 2.31
N ASP A 20 -11.61 6.24 2.42
CA ASP A 20 -12.41 7.23 1.70
C ASP A 20 -12.79 8.44 2.56
N SER A 21 -12.70 8.31 3.90
CA SER A 21 -12.90 9.39 4.84
C SER A 21 -11.66 10.30 4.92
N LYS A 22 -11.88 11.61 5.09
CA LYS A 22 -10.79 12.59 5.21
C LYS A 22 -9.91 12.32 6.42
N ASP A 23 -10.50 11.92 7.54
CA ASP A 23 -9.77 11.67 8.78
C ASP A 23 -8.87 10.42 8.66
N ASP A 24 -9.36 9.36 8.01
CA ASP A 24 -8.56 8.16 7.78
C ASP A 24 -7.46 8.40 6.74
N LEU A 25 -7.73 9.20 5.70
CA LEU A 25 -6.70 9.64 4.75
C LEU A 25 -5.56 10.38 5.47
N ILE A 26 -5.89 11.33 6.35
CA ILE A 26 -4.88 12.06 7.15
C ILE A 26 -4.12 11.08 8.05
N ARG A 27 -4.84 10.22 8.77
CA ARG A 27 -4.24 9.24 9.68
C ARG A 27 -3.22 8.34 9.01
N HIS A 28 -3.51 7.87 7.80
CA HIS A 28 -2.65 6.93 7.09
C HIS A 28 -1.58 7.59 6.21
N TYR A 29 -1.82 8.81 5.72
CA TYR A 29 -1.03 9.41 4.63
C TYR A 29 -0.38 10.76 4.97
N THR A 30 -0.40 11.21 6.22
CA THR A 30 0.43 12.34 6.65
C THR A 30 1.91 11.96 6.70
N PHE A 31 2.75 12.80 6.08
CA PHE A 31 4.20 12.66 6.12
C PHE A 31 4.81 13.38 7.32
N ASN A 32 5.75 12.72 7.98
CA ASN A 32 6.61 13.36 8.98
C ASN A 32 7.84 14.02 8.32
N ASP A 33 8.67 14.70 9.12
CA ASP A 33 9.87 15.38 8.59
C ASP A 33 10.88 14.44 7.93
N THR A 34 11.03 13.22 8.45
CA THR A 34 11.91 12.19 7.88
C THR A 34 11.41 11.78 6.50
N ASP A 35 10.12 11.52 6.37
CA ASP A 35 9.47 11.18 5.09
C ASP A 35 9.71 12.28 4.07
N LEU A 36 9.42 13.53 4.44
CA LEU A 36 9.59 14.69 3.57
C LEU A 36 11.04 14.88 3.16
N SER A 37 12.00 14.65 4.08
CA SER A 37 13.42 14.69 3.78
C SER A 37 13.81 13.68 2.71
N ILE A 38 13.38 12.42 2.84
CA ILE A 38 13.65 11.34 1.88
C ILE A 38 12.99 11.65 0.52
N ILE A 39 11.71 12.04 0.53
CA ILE A 39 10.96 12.38 -0.68
C ILE A 39 11.66 13.51 -1.45
N ARG A 40 12.15 14.55 -0.76
CA ARG A 40 12.80 15.71 -1.38
C ARG A 40 14.10 15.38 -2.11
N GLN A 41 14.75 14.26 -1.80
CA GLN A 41 15.94 13.77 -2.51
C GLN A 41 15.64 13.41 -3.97
N ARG A 42 14.36 13.13 -4.31
CA ARG A 42 13.96 12.87 -5.70
C ARG A 42 14.02 14.14 -6.54
N ARG A 43 14.55 14.02 -7.76
CA ARG A 43 14.69 15.13 -8.72
C ARG A 43 13.37 15.37 -9.45
N GLY A 44 12.87 16.60 -9.38
CA GLY A 44 11.66 17.04 -10.08
C GLY A 44 10.34 16.72 -9.34
N PRO A 45 9.27 17.48 -9.59
CA PRO A 45 7.99 17.33 -8.90
C PRO A 45 7.33 15.97 -9.18
N ALA A 46 7.41 15.48 -10.41
CA ALA A 46 6.86 14.18 -10.82
C ALA A 46 7.43 13.01 -10.00
N ASN A 47 8.75 12.94 -9.84
CA ASN A 47 9.39 11.86 -9.09
C ASN A 47 9.13 11.96 -7.58
N ARG A 48 9.04 13.17 -7.03
CA ARG A 48 8.67 13.40 -5.63
C ARG A 48 7.26 12.92 -5.35
N LEU A 49 6.31 13.34 -6.20
CA LEU A 49 4.91 12.92 -6.10
C LEU A 49 4.77 11.41 -6.26
N GLY A 50 5.41 10.85 -7.29
CA GLY A 50 5.38 9.43 -7.57
C GLY A 50 5.92 8.54 -6.45
N PHE A 51 7.08 8.91 -5.91
CA PHE A 51 7.69 8.23 -4.76
C PHE A 51 6.80 8.31 -3.51
N ALA A 52 6.23 9.49 -3.23
CA ALA A 52 5.37 9.70 -2.08
C ALA A 52 4.04 8.93 -2.18
N VAL A 53 3.43 8.88 -3.37
CA VAL A 53 2.23 8.07 -3.61
C VAL A 53 2.52 6.59 -3.41
N GLN A 54 3.64 6.08 -3.94
CA GLN A 54 4.04 4.68 -3.70
C GLN A 54 4.25 4.39 -2.20
N LEU A 55 4.89 5.31 -1.47
CA LEU A 55 5.02 5.21 -0.01
C LEU A 55 3.66 5.07 0.68
N CYS A 56 2.66 5.88 0.29
CA CYS A 56 1.32 5.80 0.87
C CYS A 56 0.67 4.44 0.64
N TYR A 57 0.71 3.90 -0.58
CA TYR A 57 0.15 2.57 -0.90
C TYR A 57 0.82 1.43 -0.12
N LEU A 58 2.14 1.52 0.09
CA LEU A 58 2.89 0.56 0.90
C LEU A 58 2.58 0.69 2.40
N ARG A 59 2.32 1.90 2.91
CA ARG A 59 1.89 2.11 4.31
C ARG A 59 0.50 1.56 4.56
N PHE A 60 -0.43 1.89 3.68
CA PHE A 60 -1.80 1.41 3.74
C PHE A 60 -2.43 1.48 2.35
N PRO A 61 -2.97 0.37 1.81
CA PRO A 61 -3.33 -0.88 2.50
C PRO A 61 -2.20 -1.91 2.58
N GLY A 62 -0.98 -1.59 2.13
CA GLY A 62 0.15 -2.53 2.07
C GLY A 62 0.32 -3.20 0.71
N VAL A 63 0.02 -2.47 -0.37
CA VAL A 63 0.05 -2.98 -1.75
C VAL A 63 0.94 -2.13 -2.64
N ILE A 64 1.33 -2.68 -3.78
CA ILE A 64 2.07 -1.95 -4.81
C ILE A 64 1.05 -1.44 -5.83
N LEU A 65 1.05 -0.14 -6.09
CA LEU A 65 0.29 0.46 -7.18
C LEU A 65 0.89 0.01 -8.53
N GLY A 66 0.07 -0.58 -9.40
CA GLY A 66 0.50 -1.11 -10.70
C GLY A 66 1.09 -0.04 -11.63
N VAL A 67 1.84 -0.47 -12.65
CA VAL A 67 2.46 0.46 -13.63
C VAL A 67 1.40 1.23 -14.41
N ASP A 68 0.33 0.55 -14.80
CA ASP A 68 -0.77 1.10 -15.59
C ASP A 68 -1.96 1.58 -14.74
N GLU A 69 -1.83 1.53 -13.41
CA GLU A 69 -2.87 1.93 -12.48
C GLU A 69 -2.74 3.42 -12.13
N LEU A 70 -3.89 4.10 -12.11
CA LEU A 70 -3.98 5.45 -11.59
C LEU A 70 -4.15 5.41 -10.06
N PRO A 71 -3.49 6.32 -9.33
CA PRO A 71 -3.66 6.39 -7.89
C PRO A 71 -5.06 6.90 -7.55
N PHE A 72 -5.53 6.52 -6.38
CA PHE A 72 -6.81 6.96 -5.84
C PHE A 72 -6.82 8.50 -5.74
N PRO A 73 -7.78 9.20 -6.39
CA PRO A 73 -7.71 10.65 -6.53
C PRO A 73 -7.63 11.43 -5.20
N PRO A 74 -8.39 11.08 -4.13
CA PRO A 74 -8.28 11.74 -2.84
C PRO A 74 -6.88 11.62 -2.22
N LEU A 75 -6.25 10.43 -2.32
CA LEU A 75 -4.88 10.21 -1.87
C LEU A 75 -3.90 11.05 -2.70
N LEU A 76 -4.02 11.02 -4.03
CA LEU A 76 -3.15 11.78 -4.92
C LEU A 76 -3.19 13.28 -4.60
N LYS A 77 -4.40 13.83 -4.40
CA LYS A 77 -4.60 15.24 -4.07
C LYS A 77 -3.96 15.59 -2.73
N LEU A 78 -4.20 14.78 -1.70
CA LEU A 78 -3.64 14.99 -0.36
C LEU A 78 -2.09 14.92 -0.36
N VAL A 79 -1.49 14.00 -1.11
CA VAL A 79 -0.03 13.91 -1.25
C VAL A 79 0.53 15.12 -2.01
N ALA A 80 -0.10 15.51 -3.10
CA ALA A 80 0.31 16.69 -3.89
C ALA A 80 0.29 17.97 -3.03
N ASP A 81 -0.76 18.16 -2.24
CA ASP A 81 -0.92 19.30 -1.34
C ASP A 81 0.17 19.32 -0.25
N GLN A 82 0.49 18.17 0.36
CA GLN A 82 1.58 18.07 1.33
C GLN A 82 2.95 18.40 0.74
N LEU A 83 3.18 18.06 -0.53
CA LEU A 83 4.43 18.32 -1.24
C LEU A 83 4.50 19.70 -1.91
N LYS A 84 3.38 20.44 -1.94
CA LYS A 84 3.23 21.72 -2.66
C LYS A 84 3.55 21.59 -4.15
N VAL A 85 3.07 20.51 -4.77
CA VAL A 85 3.17 20.25 -6.21
C VAL A 85 1.78 20.07 -6.80
N GLY A 86 1.64 20.19 -8.11
CA GLY A 86 0.38 19.93 -8.79
C GLY A 86 0.16 18.43 -9.04
N VAL A 87 -1.11 17.99 -9.00
CA VAL A 87 -1.50 16.59 -9.27
C VAL A 87 -1.14 16.15 -10.69
N GLU A 88 -1.09 17.11 -11.63
CA GLU A 88 -0.67 16.91 -13.02
C GLU A 88 0.77 16.43 -13.16
N SER A 89 1.62 16.66 -12.15
CA SER A 89 2.98 16.11 -12.11
C SER A 89 2.99 14.57 -12.13
N TRP A 90 1.89 13.92 -11.77
CA TRP A 90 1.74 12.47 -11.87
C TRP A 90 1.84 11.98 -13.33
N ASN A 91 1.39 12.78 -14.30
CA ASN A 91 1.40 12.39 -15.72
C ASN A 91 2.82 12.21 -16.27
N GLU A 92 3.80 12.87 -15.66
CA GLU A 92 5.22 12.74 -16.00
C GLU A 92 5.94 11.66 -15.19
N TYR A 93 5.28 11.10 -14.17
CA TYR A 93 5.90 10.13 -13.27
C TYR A 93 5.98 8.73 -13.88
N GLY A 94 7.18 8.15 -13.84
CA GLY A 94 7.38 6.74 -14.18
C GLY A 94 7.17 6.42 -15.66
N GLN A 95 7.37 7.41 -16.54
CA GLN A 95 7.44 7.23 -18.00
C GLN A 95 8.44 6.14 -18.42
N ARG A 96 9.45 5.89 -17.57
CA ARG A 96 10.33 4.72 -17.66
C ARG A 96 10.00 3.77 -16.52
N GLU A 97 9.67 2.52 -16.83
CA GLU A 97 9.36 1.48 -15.83
C GLU A 97 10.50 1.31 -14.80
N GLN A 98 11.75 1.47 -15.25
CA GLN A 98 12.93 1.40 -14.41
C GLN A 98 12.86 2.34 -13.19
N THR A 99 12.39 3.58 -13.37
CA THR A 99 12.29 4.56 -12.27
C THR A 99 11.30 4.10 -11.20
N ARG A 100 10.17 3.50 -11.58
CA ARG A 100 9.20 2.97 -10.60
C ARG A 100 9.78 1.79 -9.82
N ARG A 101 10.53 0.91 -10.48
CA ARG A 101 11.18 -0.24 -9.83
C ARG A 101 12.28 0.20 -8.87
N GLU A 102 13.10 1.18 -9.27
CA GLU A 102 14.14 1.78 -8.43
C GLU A 102 13.53 2.44 -7.18
N HIS A 103 12.47 3.23 -7.36
CA HIS A 103 11.75 3.83 -6.24
C HIS A 103 11.15 2.79 -5.29
N LEU A 104 10.55 1.73 -5.81
CA LEU A 104 10.00 0.66 -4.98
C LEU A 104 11.09 -0.03 -4.15
N SER A 105 12.25 -0.32 -4.75
CA SER A 105 13.40 -0.92 -4.05
C SER A 105 13.94 0.01 -2.96
N GLU A 106 14.05 1.30 -3.25
CA GLU A 106 14.47 2.32 -2.27
C GLU A 106 13.46 2.44 -1.12
N LEU A 107 12.16 2.45 -1.42
CA LEU A 107 11.10 2.47 -0.41
C LEU A 107 11.18 1.25 0.52
N GLN A 108 11.37 0.06 -0.03
CA GLN A 108 11.55 -1.17 0.75
C GLN A 108 12.77 -1.09 1.67
N THR A 109 13.88 -0.57 1.16
CA THR A 109 15.13 -0.46 1.92
C THR A 109 15.04 0.58 3.03
N VAL A 110 14.54 1.78 2.72
CA VAL A 110 14.55 2.93 3.64
C VAL A 110 13.45 2.82 4.70
N PHE A 111 12.26 2.34 4.33
CA PHE A 111 11.11 2.23 5.24
C PHE A 111 10.90 0.81 5.79
N GLY A 112 11.74 -0.15 5.39
CA GLY A 112 11.72 -1.51 5.93
C GLY A 112 10.56 -2.38 5.45
N PHE A 113 9.89 -2.03 4.34
CA PHE A 113 8.86 -2.89 3.75
C PHE A 113 9.48 -4.18 3.21
N ARG A 114 8.88 -5.32 3.55
CA ARG A 114 9.41 -6.64 3.20
C ARG A 114 8.46 -7.38 2.28
N PRO A 115 8.97 -8.11 1.27
CA PRO A 115 8.13 -9.02 0.50
C PRO A 115 7.58 -10.12 1.41
N PHE A 116 6.38 -10.57 1.09
CA PHE A 116 5.80 -11.73 1.76
C PHE A 116 6.56 -13.00 1.36
N THR A 117 6.92 -13.84 2.34
CA THR A 117 7.77 -15.03 2.12
C THR A 117 7.12 -16.28 2.70
N MET A 118 7.67 -17.46 2.38
CA MET A 118 7.23 -18.72 2.97
C MET A 118 7.38 -18.78 4.50
N SER A 119 8.33 -18.04 5.08
CA SER A 119 8.44 -17.93 6.53
C SER A 119 7.23 -17.21 7.12
N HIS A 120 6.84 -16.07 6.52
CA HIS A 120 5.65 -15.32 6.92
C HIS A 120 4.38 -16.17 6.76
N TYR A 121 4.29 -16.95 5.68
CA TYR A 121 3.19 -17.88 5.46
C TYR A 121 3.06 -18.92 6.59
N ARG A 122 4.17 -19.57 6.97
CA ARG A 122 4.15 -20.58 8.05
C ARG A 122 3.73 -19.97 9.39
N GLN A 123 4.25 -18.78 9.71
CA GLN A 123 3.87 -18.04 10.92
C GLN A 123 2.39 -17.66 10.90
N ALA A 124 1.88 -17.20 9.75
CA ALA A 124 0.47 -16.86 9.58
C ALA A 124 -0.45 -18.06 9.80
N VAL A 125 -0.10 -19.24 9.25
CA VAL A 125 -0.88 -20.47 9.46
C VAL A 125 -0.93 -20.84 10.95
N GLN A 126 0.22 -20.82 11.63
CA GLN A 126 0.27 -21.11 13.07
C GLN A 126 -0.60 -20.13 13.87
N MET A 127 -0.44 -18.83 13.61
CA MET A 127 -1.18 -17.76 14.30
C MET A 127 -2.70 -17.85 14.08
N LEU A 128 -3.14 -18.24 12.89
CA LEU A 128 -4.57 -18.30 12.54
C LEU A 128 -5.24 -19.63 12.90
N THR A 129 -4.49 -20.64 13.37
CA THR A 129 -5.03 -22.00 13.57
C THR A 129 -6.18 -22.01 14.58
N GLU A 130 -6.01 -21.37 15.74
CA GLU A 130 -7.07 -21.31 16.76
C GLU A 130 -8.32 -20.59 16.26
N LEU A 131 -8.14 -19.46 15.56
CA LEU A 131 -9.25 -18.70 14.97
C LEU A 131 -9.98 -19.52 13.90
N ALA A 132 -9.24 -20.29 13.10
CA ALA A 132 -9.81 -21.16 12.07
C ALA A 132 -10.63 -22.32 12.65
N MET A 133 -10.33 -22.77 13.87
CA MET A 133 -11.16 -23.76 14.57
C MET A 133 -12.49 -23.18 15.09
N GLN A 134 -12.60 -21.85 15.19
CA GLN A 134 -13.75 -21.16 15.76
C GLN A 134 -14.68 -20.55 14.71
N THR A 135 -14.30 -20.54 13.42
CA THR A 135 -15.10 -19.94 12.36
C THR A 135 -14.98 -20.69 11.04
N ASP A 136 -16.09 -20.76 10.32
CA ASP A 136 -16.16 -21.21 8.93
C ASP A 136 -16.06 -20.04 7.92
N LYS A 137 -16.00 -18.79 8.41
CA LYS A 137 -15.95 -17.59 7.58
C LYS A 137 -14.52 -17.22 7.21
N GLY A 138 -14.17 -17.43 5.95
CA GLY A 138 -12.83 -17.10 5.41
C GLY A 138 -12.41 -15.64 5.60
N ILE A 139 -13.36 -14.71 5.52
CA ILE A 139 -13.09 -13.27 5.68
C ILE A 139 -12.59 -12.90 7.08
N VAL A 140 -12.98 -13.65 8.11
CA VAL A 140 -12.51 -13.43 9.49
C VAL A 140 -11.01 -13.74 9.58
N LEU A 141 -10.58 -14.85 8.98
CA LEU A 141 -9.15 -15.22 8.91
C LEU A 141 -8.35 -14.23 8.07
N ALA A 142 -8.89 -13.83 6.92
CA ALA A 142 -8.21 -12.89 6.03
C ALA A 142 -8.03 -11.50 6.68
N SER A 143 -9.05 -11.02 7.38
CA SER A 143 -9.00 -9.74 8.11
C SER A 143 -7.98 -9.80 9.25
N ALA A 144 -7.97 -10.90 10.02
CA ALA A 144 -6.98 -11.11 11.08
C ALA A 144 -5.55 -11.17 10.54
N LEU A 145 -5.34 -11.87 9.41
CA LEU A 145 -4.05 -11.95 8.74
C LEU A 145 -3.55 -10.57 8.32
N ILE A 146 -4.38 -9.81 7.60
CA ILE A 146 -4.00 -8.49 7.10
C ILE A 146 -3.72 -7.52 8.25
N GLY A 147 -4.55 -7.54 9.30
CA GLY A 147 -4.31 -6.76 10.51
C GLY A 147 -3.01 -7.15 11.23
N HIS A 148 -2.55 -8.39 11.11
CA HIS A 148 -1.25 -8.81 11.60
C HIS A 148 -0.10 -8.35 10.69
N LEU A 149 -0.23 -8.48 9.37
CA LEU A 149 0.83 -8.09 8.42
C LEU A 149 1.07 -6.58 8.33
N ARG A 150 0.11 -5.76 8.77
CA ARG A 150 0.21 -4.29 8.81
C ARG A 150 0.86 -3.74 10.10
N ARG A 151 1.17 -4.60 11.08
CA ARG A 151 1.85 -4.21 12.32
C ARG A 151 3.36 -4.34 12.17
#